data_AF-A0A176S043-F1
#
_entry.id   AF-A0A176S043-F1
#
_cell.length_a   1.000
_cell.length_b   1.000
_cell.length_c   1.000
_cell.angle_alpha   90.00
_cell.angle_beta   90.00
_cell.angle_gamma   90.00
#
_symmetry.space_group_name_H-M   'P 1'
#
loop_
_entity.id
_entity.type
_entity.pdbx_description
1 polymer ?
#
loop_
_entity_poly.entity_id
_entity_poly.type
_entity_poly.pdbx_seq_one_letter_code
_entity_poly.pdbx_strand_id
1 'polypeptide(L)' 'LHIEPQYRKIPIDTSASILTAGLLGEQYIGLEAGAEDEYLENNSQLDPGIAQSAVILEQLIGRLLYSMANNSTTAE' A
#
# COMPACT_ATOMS: atom_id res chain seq x y z
N LEU A 1 7.46 -13.62 1.21
CA LEU A 1 7.13 -13.24 2.60
C LEU A 1 7.14 -14.51 3.45
N HIS A 2 7.40 -14.38 4.75
CA HIS A 2 7.17 -15.48 5.69
C HIS A 2 5.97 -15.10 6.56
N ILE A 3 4.93 -15.94 6.57
CA ILE A 3 3.69 -15.69 7.30
C ILE A 3 3.47 -16.85 8.27
N GLU A 4 3.16 -16.52 9.52
CA GLU A 4 2.94 -17.50 10.57
C GLU A 4 1.75 -18.44 10.26
N PRO A 5 1.82 -19.73 10.57
CA PRO A 5 0.79 -20.73 10.24
C PRO A 5 -0.62 -20.42 10.73
N GLN A 6 -0.76 -19.62 11.80
CA GLN A 6 -2.06 -19.20 12.33
C GLN A 6 -2.85 -18.28 11.38
N TYR A 7 -2.17 -17.65 10.41
CA TYR A 7 -2.78 -16.75 9.42
C TYR A 7 -2.88 -17.39 8.03
N ARG A 8 -3.09 -18.71 7.92
CA ARG A 8 -3.14 -19.39 6.60
C ARG A 8 -4.36 -19.07 5.72
N LYS A 9 -5.40 -18.44 6.28
CA LYS A 9 -6.63 -18.09 5.55
C LYS A 9 -6.52 -16.70 4.95
N ILE A 10 -5.57 -16.52 4.03
CA ILE A 10 -5.39 -15.27 3.28
C ILE A 10 -6.10 -15.44 1.93
N PRO A 11 -7.17 -14.68 1.65
CA PRO A 11 -7.87 -14.74 0.36
C PRO A 11 -6.94 -14.51 -0.83
N ILE A 12 -7.21 -15.16 -1.97
CA ILE A 12 -6.39 -15.03 -3.18
C ILE A 12 -6.37 -13.60 -3.76
N ASP A 13 -7.40 -12.80 -3.46
CA ASP A 13 -7.55 -11.39 -3.86
C ASP A 13 -6.99 -10.40 -2.82
N THR A 14 -6.16 -10.89 -1.89
CA THR A 14 -5.46 -10.03 -0.93
C THR A 14 -4.51 -9.08 -1.64
N SER A 15 -4.64 -7.78 -1.36
CA SER A 15 -3.73 -6.76 -1.88
C SER A 15 -2.54 -6.55 -0.93
N ALA A 16 -1.41 -6.09 -1.50
CA ALA A 16 -0.23 -5.72 -0.73
C ALA A 16 0.20 -4.30 -1.05
N SER A 17 0.64 -3.56 -0.04
CA SER A 17 1.14 -2.18 -0.18
C SER A 17 2.45 -2.01 0.57
N ILE A 18 3.41 -1.28 -0.02
CA ILE A 18 4.61 -0.86 0.69
C ILE A 18 4.32 0.46 1.40
N LEU A 19 4.37 0.44 2.74
CA LEU A 19 4.00 1.54 3.61
C LEU A 19 5.21 2.00 4.44
N THR A 20 5.16 3.25 4.91
CA THR A 20 6.16 3.82 5.81
C THR A 20 5.52 4.06 7.18
N ALA A 21 6.21 3.69 8.26
CA ALA A 21 5.74 3.97 9.62
C ALA A 21 5.79 5.48 9.90
N GLY A 22 4.63 6.13 9.97
CA GLY A 22 4.56 7.57 10.09
C GLY A 22 5.16 8.28 8.87
N LEU A 23 5.86 9.40 9.08
CA LEU A 23 6.42 10.20 7.98
C LEU A 23 7.82 9.73 7.53
N LEU A 24 8.64 9.25 8.47
CA LEU A 24 10.08 8.98 8.26
C LEU A 24 10.55 7.68 8.94
N GLY A 25 9.62 6.83 9.38
CA GLY A 25 9.96 5.55 10.01
C GLY A 25 10.40 4.49 8.99
N GLU A 26 10.47 3.25 9.46
CA GLU A 26 10.82 2.11 8.63
C GLU A 26 9.71 1.74 7.64
N GLN A 27 10.10 1.05 6.56
CA GLN A 27 9.16 0.54 5.58
C GLN A 27 8.67 -0.86 5.95
N TYR A 28 7.39 -1.12 5.71
CA TYR A 28 6.76 -2.42 5.93
C TYR A 28 5.75 -2.74 4.82
N ILE A 29 5.38 -4.01 4.72
CA ILE A 29 4.34 -4.45 3.79
C ILE A 29 3.02 -4.53 4.56
N GLY A 30 2.03 -3.75 4.14
CA GLY A 30 0.64 -3.91 4.56
C GLY A 30 -0.07 -4.92 3.66
N LEU A 31 -0.87 -5.80 4.26
CA LEU A 31 -1.74 -6.73 3.54
C LEU A 31 -3.19 -6.39 3.87
N GLU A 32 -4.04 -6.31 2.86
CA GLU A 32 -5.48 -6.10 3.01
C GLU A 32 -6.21 -7.28 2.38
N ALA A 33 -6.90 -8.05 3.22
CA ALA A 33 -7.64 -9.22 2.79
C ALA A 33 -8.83 -8.81 1.93
N GLY A 34 -9.00 -9.49 0.80
CA GLY A 34 -10.19 -9.35 -0.02
C GLY A 34 -11.33 -10.24 0.47
N ALA A 35 -12.25 -10.56 -0.43
CA ALA A 35 -13.52 -11.23 -0.12
C ALA A 35 -13.67 -12.60 -0.77
N GLU A 36 -12.65 -13.10 -1.48
CA GLU A 36 -12.70 -14.43 -2.09
C GLU A 36 -12.72 -15.55 -1.04
N ASP A 37 -13.43 -16.62 -1.35
CA ASP A 37 -13.53 -17.83 -0.51
C ASP A 37 -12.33 -18.78 -0.71
N GLU A 38 -11.54 -18.55 -1.76
CA GLU A 38 -10.30 -19.28 -2.05
C GLU A 38 -9.10 -18.63 -1.34
N TYR A 39 -8.17 -19.46 -0.84
CA TYR A 39 -7.00 -19.00 -0.09
C TYR A 39 -5.68 -19.23 -0.82
N LEU A 40 -4.71 -18.36 -0.58
CA LEU A 40 -3.35 -18.48 -1.09
C LEU A 40 -2.64 -19.74 -0.58
N GLU A 41 -2.00 -20.45 -1.50
CA GLU A 41 -1.16 -21.60 -1.19
C GLU A 41 0.28 -21.18 -0.84
N ASN A 42 1.04 -22.10 -0.24
CA ASN A 42 2.44 -21.84 0.06
C ASN A 42 3.25 -21.63 -1.24
N ASN A 43 4.15 -20.62 -1.24
CA ASN A 43 4.91 -20.16 -2.40
C ASN A 43 4.07 -19.64 -3.56
N SER A 44 2.77 -19.39 -3.38
CA SER A 44 1.98 -18.62 -4.33
C SER A 44 2.44 -17.16 -4.38
N GLN A 45 2.03 -16.46 -5.44
CA GLN A 45 2.32 -15.05 -5.64
C GLN A 45 1.03 -14.24 -5.50
N LEU A 46 1.13 -13.08 -4.86
CA LEU A 46 0.05 -12.09 -4.87
C LEU A 46 -0.15 -11.54 -6.27
N ASP A 47 -1.39 -11.23 -6.65
CA ASP A 47 -1.69 -10.64 -7.95
C ASP A 47 -0.98 -9.27 -8.09
N PRO A 48 -0.07 -9.11 -9.06
CA PRO A 48 0.66 -7.85 -9.26
C PRO A 48 -0.26 -6.69 -9.67
N GLY A 49 -1.45 -6.97 -10.21
CA GLY A 49 -2.42 -5.95 -10.63
C GLY A 49 -3.08 -5.20 -9.48
N ILE A 50 -3.10 -5.79 -8.28
CA ILE A 50 -3.66 -5.19 -7.06
C ILE A 50 -2.58 -4.78 -6.05
N ALA A 51 -1.31 -5.08 -6.33
CA ALA A 51 -0.19 -4.67 -5.49
C ALA A 51 0.15 -3.18 -5.69
N GLN A 52 0.30 -2.45 -4.58
CA GLN A 52 0.59 -1.03 -4.58
C GLN A 52 2.05 -0.77 -4.22
N SER A 53 2.70 0.04 -5.06
CA SER A 53 4.10 0.45 -4.86
C SER A 53 4.23 1.50 -3.76
N ALA A 54 5.42 1.57 -3.16
CA ALA A 54 5.75 2.65 -2.24
C ALA A 54 5.59 4.01 -2.92
N VAL A 55 5.11 5.00 -2.17
CA VAL A 55 5.03 6.37 -2.68
C VAL A 55 6.42 7.01 -2.64
N ILE A 56 6.80 7.68 -3.73
CA ILE A 56 8.04 8.45 -3.82
C ILE A 56 7.84 9.78 -3.07
N LEU A 57 8.68 10.07 -2.08
CA LEU A 57 8.54 11.24 -1.21
C LEU A 57 8.54 12.55 -1.99
N GLU A 58 9.39 12.67 -3.01
CA GLU A 58 9.49 13.83 -3.89
C GLU A 58 8.17 14.10 -4.62
N GLN A 59 7.43 13.05 -5.01
CA GLN A 59 6.11 13.19 -5.62
C GLN A 59 5.06 13.68 -4.62
N LEU A 60 5.18 13.34 -3.33
CA LEU A 60 4.32 13.86 -2.27
C LEU A 60 4.61 15.34 -2.01
N ILE A 61 5.88 15.71 -1.88
CA ILE A 61 6.30 17.10 -1.69
C ILE A 61 5.84 17.96 -2.87
N GLY A 62 6.04 17.49 -4.11
CA GLY A 62 5.57 18.20 -5.31
C GLY A 62 4.06 18.45 -5.30
N ARG A 63 3.26 17.43 -4.98
CA ARG A 63 1.79 17.55 -4.87
C ARG A 63 1.37 18.51 -3.77
N LEU A 64 2.07 18.52 -2.63
CA LEU A 64 1.81 19.44 -1.52
C LEU A 64 2.11 20.89 -1.90
N LEU A 65 3.26 21.17 -2.52
CA LEU A 65 3.61 22.51 -2.98
C LEU A 65 2.59 23.03 -4.01
N TYR A 66 2.18 22.17 -4.93
CA TYR A 66 1.17 22.51 -5.93
C TYR A 66 -0.21 22.79 -5.31
N SER A 67 -0.66 21.99 -4.34
CA SER A 67 -1.95 22.23 -3.67
C SER A 67 -1.95 23.52 -2.86
N MET A 68 -0.84 23.87 -2.21
CA MET A 68 -0.68 25.16 -1.52
C MET A 68 -0.74 26.35 -2.49
N ALA A 69 -0.07 26.25 -3.65
CA ALA A 69 -0.08 27.29 -4.67
C ALA A 69 -1.50 27.53 -5.24
N ASN A 70 -2.25 26.47 -5.53
CA ASN A 70 -3.63 26.60 -6.04
C ASN A 70 -4.60 27.19 -5.00
N ASN A 71 -4.40 26.88 -3.72
CA ASN A 71 -5.18 27.47 -2.63
C ASN A 71 -4.88 28.97 -2.45
N SER A 72 -3.68 29.44 -2.78
CA SER A 72 -3.39 30.90 -2.77
C SER A 72 -4.05 31.66 -3.92
N THR A 73 -4.29 31.03 -5.08
CA THR A 73 -4.95 31.68 -6.23
C THR A 73 -6.46 31.83 -6.07
N THR A 74 -7.09 31.14 -5.11
CA THR A 74 -8.54 31.22 -4.85
C THR A 74 -8.92 32.20 -3.74
N ALA A 75 -7.95 32.96 -3.21
CA ALA A 75 -8.13 33.92 -2.12
C ALA A 75 -8.09 35.41 -2.54
N GLU A 76 -8.19 35.72 -3.83
CA GLU A 76 -8.35 37.09 -4.37
C GLU A 76 -9.74 37.31 -5.01
#